data_AF-A0A2V5NH14-F1
#
_entry.id   AF-A0A2V5NH14-F1
#
_cell.length_a   1.000
_cell.length_b   1.000
_cell.length_c   1.000
_cell.angle_alpha   90.00
_cell.angle_beta   90.00
_cell.angle_gamma   90.00
#
_symmetry.space_group_name_H-M   'P 1'
#
loop_
_entity.id
_entity.type
_entity.pdbx_description
1 polymer ?
#
loop_
_entity_poly.entity_id
_entity_poly.type
_entity_poly.pdbx_seq_one_letter_code
_entity_poly.pdbx_strand_id
1 'polypeptide(L)' 'MKRELKPEEHEEIVKAVAAGDRIKATNIYLSATEGSLTDAQNYVKRLTAEAEAAESERS' A
#
# COMPACT_ATOMS: atom_id res chain seq x y z
N MET A 1 8.20 7.11 -16.64
CA MET A 1 7.38 5.93 -17.02
C MET A 1 7.06 5.23 -15.72
N LYS A 2 5.80 4.87 -15.42
CA LYS A 2 5.50 4.14 -14.18
C LYS A 2 6.03 2.70 -14.31
N ARG A 3 6.78 2.25 -13.32
CA ARG A 3 7.17 0.84 -13.18
C ARG A 3 6.04 0.07 -12.49
N GLU A 4 5.86 -1.18 -12.87
CA GLU A 4 4.94 -2.08 -12.19
C GLU A 4 5.52 -2.51 -10.84
N LEU A 5 4.63 -2.59 -9.86
CA LEU A 5 4.96 -3.02 -8.51
C LEU A 5 5.21 -4.54 -8.50
N LYS A 6 6.36 -4.96 -8.01
CA LYS A 6 6.66 -6.39 -7.87
C LYS A 6 5.89 -7.00 -6.69
N PRO A 7 5.69 -8.33 -6.68
CA PRO A 7 5.03 -9.01 -5.57
C PRO A 7 5.70 -8.74 -4.21
N GLU A 8 7.02 -8.68 -4.17
CA GLU A 8 7.77 -8.45 -2.92
C GLU A 8 7.53 -7.03 -2.38
N GLU A 9 7.51 -6.03 -3.28
CA GLU A 9 7.23 -4.63 -2.93
C GLU A 9 5.78 -4.46 -2.47
N HIS A 10 4.84 -5.18 -3.10
CA HIS A 10 3.45 -5.25 -2.64
C HIS A 10 3.34 -5.80 -1.22
N GLU A 11 3.99 -6.92 -0.93
CA GLU A 11 3.97 -7.50 0.41
C GLU A 11 4.53 -6.54 1.47
N GLU A 12 5.60 -5.81 1.17
CA GLU A 12 6.15 -4.80 2.08
C GLU A 12 5.18 -3.65 2.34
N ILE A 13 4.45 -3.20 1.32
CA ILE A 13 3.41 -2.18 1.48
C ILE A 13 2.27 -2.71 2.34
N VAL A 14 1.79 -3.94 2.10
CA VAL A 14 0.73 -4.56 2.90
C VAL A 14 1.15 -4.69 4.37
N LYS A 15 2.40 -5.13 4.64
CA LYS A 15 2.96 -5.20 6.00
C LYS A 15 2.99 -3.82 6.67
N ALA A 16 3.39 -2.77 5.94
CA ALA A 16 3.39 -1.41 6.47
C ALA A 16 1.97 -0.89 6.78
N VAL A 17 1.00 -1.19 5.91
CA VAL A 17 -0.42 -0.86 6.15
C VAL A 17 -0.97 -1.57 7.37
N ALA A 18 -0.72 -2.88 7.51
CA ALA A 18 -1.16 -3.67 8.67
C ALA A 18 -0.53 -3.18 9.99
N ALA A 19 0.68 -2.63 9.95
CA ALA A 19 1.34 -2.01 11.09
C ALA A 19 0.86 -0.57 11.38
N GLY A 20 -0.03 -0.01 10.57
CA GLY A 20 -0.49 1.38 10.67
C GLY A 20 0.48 2.43 10.10
N ASP A 21 1.59 2.02 9.49
CA ASP A 21 2.62 2.91 8.93
C ASP A 21 2.33 3.30 7.47
N ARG A 22 1.35 4.20 7.31
CA ARG A 22 0.90 4.68 6.00
C ARG A 22 1.96 5.51 5.26
N ILE A 23 2.87 6.17 6.00
CA ILE A 23 3.97 6.96 5.40
C ILE A 23 4.97 6.02 4.74
N LYS A 24 5.41 4.98 5.45
CA LYS A 24 6.31 3.97 4.89
C LYS A 24 5.69 3.26 3.70
N ALA A 25 4.43 2.86 3.79
CA ALA A 25 3.68 2.25 2.68
C ALA A 25 3.68 3.14 1.43
N THR A 26 3.46 4.45 1.60
CA THR A 26 3.47 5.44 0.51
C THR A 26 4.86 5.59 -0.10
N ASN A 27 5.91 5.64 0.73
CA ASN A 27 7.29 5.79 0.28
C ASN A 27 7.80 4.56 -0.50
N ILE A 28 7.42 3.35 -0.08
CA ILE A 28 7.77 2.11 -0.80
C ILE A 28 7.13 2.15 -2.20
N TYR A 29 5.83 2.47 -2.30
CA TYR A 29 5.14 2.57 -3.59
C TYR A 29 5.81 3.58 -4.52
N LEU A 30 6.16 4.77 -4.02
CA LEU A 30 6.81 5.81 -4.80
C LEU A 30 8.19 5.36 -5.31
N SER A 31 8.98 4.72 -4.45
CA SER A 31 10.32 4.24 -4.78
C SER A 31 10.27 3.12 -5.82
N ALA A 32 9.27 2.24 -5.73
CA ALA A 32 9.11 1.10 -6.62
C ALA A 32 8.56 1.49 -8.01
N THR A 33 7.56 2.38 -8.02
CA THR A 33 6.80 2.67 -9.25
C THR A 33 7.27 3.92 -9.99
N GLU A 34 8.07 4.79 -9.35
CA GLU A 34 8.36 6.15 -9.82
C GLU A 34 7.05 6.93 -10.15
N GLY A 35 5.95 6.57 -9.47
CA GLY A 35 4.62 7.13 -9.68
C GLY A 35 4.39 8.46 -8.97
N SER A 36 3.16 9.00 -9.06
CA SER A 36 2.82 10.23 -8.36
C SER A 36 2.44 9.96 -6.89
N LEU A 37 2.58 10.98 -6.04
CA LEU A 37 2.12 10.92 -4.65
C LEU A 37 0.62 10.59 -4.56
N THR A 38 -0.19 11.11 -5.47
CA THR A 38 -1.63 10.84 -5.53
C THR A 38 -1.91 9.36 -5.78
N ASP A 39 -1.17 8.72 -6.69
CA ASP A 39 -1.32 7.27 -6.93
C ASP A 39 -0.95 6.46 -5.70
N ALA A 40 0.17 6.80 -5.06
CA ALA A 40 0.66 6.11 -3.88
C ALA A 40 -0.35 6.21 -2.72
N GLN A 41 -0.89 7.41 -2.48
CA GLN A 41 -1.90 7.64 -1.44
C GLN A 41 -3.20 6.88 -1.74
N ASN A 42 -3.67 6.87 -2.99
CA ASN A 42 -4.87 6.13 -3.37
C ASN A 42 -4.68 4.62 -3.21
N TYR A 43 -3.50 4.11 -3.58
CA TYR A 43 -3.14 2.71 -3.41
C TYR A 43 -3.16 2.29 -1.93
N VAL A 44 -2.50 3.06 -1.07
CA VAL A 44 -2.45 2.80 0.39
C VAL A 44 -3.84 2.90 1.04
N LYS A 45 -4.66 3.87 0.64
CA LYS A 45 -6.05 4.00 1.11
C LYS A 45 -6.88 2.77 0.79
N ARG A 46 -6.75 2.26 -0.45
CA ARG A 46 -7.46 1.05 -0.87
C ARG A 46 -7.05 -0.16 -0.04
N LEU A 47 -5.75 -0.39 0.16
CA LEU A 47 -5.25 -1.48 1.00
C LEU A 47 -5.72 -1.38 2.45
N THR A 48 -5.82 -0.16 2.98
CA THR A 48 -6.34 0.07 4.34
C THR A 48 -7.81 -0.35 4.42
N ALA A 49 -8.64 0.07 3.45
CA ALA A 49 -10.04 -0.30 3.41
C ALA A 49 -10.26 -1.81 3.22
N GLU A 50 -9.44 -2.45 2.38
CA GLU A 50 -9.43 -3.91 2.19
C GLU A 50 -9.07 -4.64 3.51
N ALA A 51 -8.09 -4.13 4.26
CA ALA A 51 -7.71 -4.69 5.56
C ALA A 51 -8.82 -4.55 6.61
N GLU A 52 -9.46 -3.38 6.69
CA GLU A 52 -10.58 -3.11 7.61
C GLU A 52 -11.81 -3.98 7.29
N ALA A 53 -12.11 -4.19 6.01
CA ALA A 53 -13.17 -5.10 5.58
C ALA A 53 -12.87 -6.55 5.98
N ALA A 54 -11.65 -7.02 5.73
CA ALA A 54 -11.22 -8.39 6.06
C ALA A 54 -11.10 -8.66 7.57
N GLU A 55 -10.98 -7.62 8.39
CA GLU A 55 -11.06 -7.71 9.85
C GLU A 55 -12.51 -7.79 10.33
N SER A 56 -13.40 -6.99 9.73
CA SER A 56 -14.84 -6.99 10.01
C SER A 56 -15.52 -8.31 9.63
N GLU A 57 -15.07 -9.00 8.59
CA GLU A 57 -15.57 -10.35 8.22
C GLU A 57 -15.06 -11.47 9.15
N ARG A 58 -14.01 -11.21 9.95
CA ARG A 58 -13.44 -12.17 10.90
C ARG A 58 -13.96 -12.01 12.33
N SER A 59 -14.70 -10.95 12.63
CA SER A 59 -15.28 -10.63 13.94
C SER A 59 -16.70 -11.15 14.12
#